data_AF-A0A8D8TZ39-F1
#
_entry.id   AF-A0A8D8TZ39-F1
#
_cell.length_a   1.000
_cell.length_b   1.000
_cell.length_c   1.000
_cell.angle_alpha   90.00
_cell.angle_beta   90.00
_cell.angle_gamma   90.00
#
_symmetry.space_group_name_H-M   'P 1'
#
loop_
_entity.id
_entity.type
_entity.pdbx_description
1 polymer ?
#
loop_
_entity_poly.entity_id
_entity_poly.type
_entity_poly.pdbx_seq_one_letter_code
_entity_poly.pdbx_strand_id
1 'polypeptide(L)'
;MKDLLLDEVDQMHLEYRCDAGFRNFFRMRNSEFENILTMIAPQISKKNTTFREAIPAAERFGVTLRFLATGDSYSSLSYTFKMSKQTISLIVPDVCVAICSALKEGVKVREILIMYN
;
A
#
# COMPACT_ATOMS: atom_id res chain seq x y z
N MET A 1 -24.97 -20.41 -15.83
CA MET A 1 -24.11 -19.47 -16.59
C MET A 1 -24.39 -18.04 -16.12
N LYS A 2 -24.25 -17.79 -14.81
CA LYS A 2 -24.31 -16.47 -14.16
C LYS A 2 -23.26 -16.39 -13.04
N ASP A 3 -22.13 -17.08 -13.23
CA ASP A 3 -21.06 -17.22 -12.24
C ASP A 3 -19.75 -16.55 -12.70
N LEU A 4 -19.83 -15.59 -13.63
CA LEU A 4 -18.68 -14.90 -14.21
C LEU A 4 -18.77 -13.37 -14.13
N LEU A 5 -19.73 -12.84 -13.35
CA LEU A 5 -20.02 -11.40 -13.26
C LEU A 5 -19.98 -10.87 -11.82
N LEU A 6 -19.15 -11.46 -10.96
CA LEU A 6 -18.84 -10.89 -9.63
C LEU A 6 -17.34 -10.69 -9.39
N ASP A 7 -16.47 -11.08 -10.34
CA ASP A 7 -15.02 -10.86 -10.25
C ASP A 7 -14.58 -9.45 -10.73
N GLU A 8 -15.50 -8.60 -11.20
CA GLU A 8 -15.16 -7.33 -11.86
C GLU A 8 -15.33 -6.05 -11.02
N VAL A 9 -15.68 -6.11 -9.72
CA VAL A 9 -15.96 -4.87 -8.97
C VAL A 9 -15.13 -4.66 -7.71
N ASP A 10 -14.09 -5.47 -7.44
CA ASP A 10 -13.20 -5.11 -6.33
C ASP A 10 -11.81 -5.77 -6.39
N GLN A 11 -10.85 -5.06 -7.01
CA GLN A 11 -9.48 -5.55 -7.25
C GLN A 11 -8.69 -5.89 -5.97
N MET A 12 -9.19 -5.51 -4.79
CA MET A 12 -8.52 -5.73 -3.50
C MET A 12 -9.28 -6.64 -2.52
N HIS A 13 -10.50 -7.13 -2.82
CA HIS A 13 -11.40 -7.63 -1.77
C HIS A 13 -11.70 -9.14 -1.67
N LEU A 14 -11.14 -10.06 -2.47
CA LEU A 14 -11.56 -11.48 -2.37
C LEU A 14 -10.69 -12.50 -1.59
N GLU A 15 -9.56 -12.13 -0.97
CA GLU A 15 -8.81 -13.06 -0.09
C GLU A 15 -8.59 -12.59 1.37
N TYR A 16 -9.15 -11.45 1.77
CA TYR A 16 -8.88 -10.84 3.09
C TYR A 16 -9.97 -10.98 4.15
N ARG A 17 -10.98 -11.84 3.95
CA ARG A 17 -12.03 -12.08 4.98
C ARG A 17 -11.53 -12.77 6.25
N CYS A 18 -10.29 -13.27 6.26
CA CYS A 18 -9.63 -13.80 7.46
C CYS A 18 -8.48 -12.86 7.87
N ASP A 19 -8.56 -12.29 9.08
CA ASP A 19 -7.54 -11.39 9.66
C ASP A 19 -6.13 -11.99 9.59
N ALA A 20 -6.01 -13.32 9.67
CA ALA A 20 -4.73 -14.02 9.59
C ALA A 20 -4.04 -13.87 8.22
N GLY A 21 -4.79 -13.93 7.11
CA GLY A 21 -4.22 -13.78 5.76
C GLY A 21 -3.74 -12.35 5.51
N PHE A 22 -4.57 -11.37 5.88
CA PHE A 22 -4.22 -9.94 5.81
C PHE A 22 -2.98 -9.62 6.62
N ARG A 23 -2.97 -10.08 7.87
CA ARG A 23 -1.84 -9.90 8.78
C ARG A 23 -0.57 -10.60 8.30
N ASN A 24 -0.68 -11.76 7.68
CA ASN A 24 0.50 -12.44 7.12
C ASN A 24 1.05 -11.70 5.90
N PHE A 25 0.18 -11.18 5.05
CA PHE A 25 0.58 -10.51 3.81
C PHE A 25 1.17 -9.12 4.07
N PHE A 26 0.50 -8.29 4.87
CA PHE A 26 0.88 -6.90 5.17
C PHE A 26 1.60 -6.70 6.50
N ARG A 27 1.74 -7.74 7.33
CA ARG A 27 2.32 -7.66 8.69
C ARG A 27 1.59 -6.70 9.63
N MET A 28 0.30 -6.45 9.37
CA MET A 28 -0.53 -5.46 10.07
C MET A 28 -1.99 -5.93 10.11
N ARG A 29 -2.77 -5.53 11.12
CA ARG A 29 -4.23 -5.81 11.14
C ARG A 29 -4.96 -4.96 10.11
N ASN A 30 -6.10 -5.44 9.63
CA ASN A 30 -6.91 -4.68 8.67
C ASN A 30 -7.33 -3.30 9.21
N SER A 31 -7.71 -3.21 10.50
CA SER A 31 -8.08 -1.93 11.11
C SER A 31 -6.93 -0.92 11.18
N GLU A 32 -5.70 -1.38 11.41
CA GLU A 32 -4.52 -0.51 11.42
C GLU A 32 -4.19 -0.01 10.01
N PHE A 33 -4.37 -0.86 9.01
CA PHE A 33 -4.20 -0.49 7.61
C PHE A 33 -5.17 0.61 7.20
N GLU A 34 -6.47 0.46 7.49
CA GLU A 34 -7.48 1.46 7.16
C GLU A 34 -7.25 2.79 7.89
N ASN A 35 -6.82 2.73 9.15
CA ASN A 35 -6.49 3.94 9.92
C ASN A 35 -5.34 4.71 9.27
N ILE A 36 -4.24 4.04 8.90
CA ILE A 36 -3.10 4.69 8.27
C ILE A 36 -3.46 5.15 6.85
N LEU A 37 -4.20 4.33 6.11
CA LEU A 37 -4.66 4.67 4.76
C LEU A 37 -5.46 5.97 4.78
N THR A 38 -6.38 6.13 5.75
CA THR A 38 -7.16 7.37 5.91
C THR A 38 -6.27 8.60 6.10
N MET A 39 -5.15 8.48 6.82
CA MET A 39 -4.21 9.58 7.04
C MET A 39 -3.38 9.94 5.81
N ILE A 40 -2.92 8.93 5.05
CA ILE A 40 -2.02 9.14 3.90
C ILE A 40 -2.76 9.32 2.58
N ALA A 41 -4.00 8.84 2.45
CA ALA A 41 -4.79 8.88 1.23
C ALA A 41 -4.85 10.27 0.58
N PRO A 42 -4.99 11.40 1.31
CA PRO A 42 -4.98 12.74 0.70
C PRO A 42 -3.67 13.07 -0.04
N GLN A 43 -2.55 12.50 0.38
CA GLN A 43 -1.23 12.75 -0.23
C GLN A 43 -0.92 11.81 -1.40
N ILE A 44 -1.39 10.56 -1.32
CA ILE A 44 -1.02 9.53 -2.30
C ILE A 44 -2.09 9.27 -3.37
N SER A 45 -3.30 9.80 -3.21
CA SER A 45 -4.37 9.68 -4.20
C SER A 45 -4.04 10.47 -5.46
N LYS A 46 -4.23 9.85 -6.63
CA LYS A 46 -4.09 10.51 -7.93
C LYS A 46 -5.46 10.69 -8.58
N LYS A 47 -5.60 11.73 -9.40
CA LYS A 47 -6.84 11.98 -10.16
C LYS A 47 -6.91 11.06 -11.36
N ASN A 48 -8.11 10.58 -11.67
CA ASN A 48 -8.39 9.89 -12.92
C ASN A 48 -8.11 10.81 -14.10
N THR A 49 -7.60 10.23 -15.18
CA THR A 49 -7.38 10.92 -16.44
C THR A 49 -8.37 10.39 -17.46
N THR A 50 -8.62 11.15 -18.54
CA THR A 50 -9.52 10.73 -19.63
C THR A 50 -9.13 9.39 -20.27
N PHE A 51 -7.85 9.00 -20.19
CA PHE A 51 -7.32 7.79 -20.83
C PHE A 51 -7.10 6.62 -19.87
N ARG A 52 -7.01 6.87 -18.56
CA ARG A 52 -6.69 5.85 -17.57
C ARG A 52 -7.18 6.23 -16.17
N GLU A 53 -7.77 5.25 -15.49
CA GLU A 53 -8.08 5.32 -14.06
C GLU A 53 -6.80 5.33 -13.21
N ALA A 54 -6.80 6.18 -12.20
CA ALA A 54 -5.72 6.24 -11.24
C ALA A 54 -5.72 4.98 -10.38
N ILE A 55 -4.51 4.48 -10.07
CA ILE A 55 -4.36 3.39 -9.13
C ILE A 55 -4.87 3.86 -7.75
N PRO A 56 -5.80 3.11 -7.12
CA PRO A 56 -6.36 3.48 -5.83
C PRO A 56 -5.29 3.67 -4.75
N ALA A 57 -5.54 4.59 -3.80
CA ALA A 57 -4.64 4.84 -2.68
C ALA A 57 -4.35 3.56 -1.87
N ALA A 58 -5.36 2.70 -1.70
CA ALA A 58 -5.23 1.45 -0.96
C ALA A 58 -4.23 0.49 -1.62
N GLU A 59 -4.27 0.33 -2.94
CA GLU A 59 -3.33 -0.51 -3.67
C GLU A 59 -1.91 0.07 -3.68
N ARG A 60 -1.80 1.41 -3.83
CA ARG A 60 -0.52 2.13 -3.72
C ARG A 60 0.12 1.89 -2.35
N PHE A 61 -0.70 1.94 -1.30
CA PHE A 61 -0.24 1.66 0.05
C PHE A 61 0.11 0.18 0.24
N GLY A 62 -0.73 -0.73 -0.24
CA GLY A 62 -0.53 -2.18 -0.15
C GLY A 62 0.77 -2.66 -0.80
N VAL A 63 1.05 -2.22 -2.03
CA VAL A 63 2.31 -2.60 -2.71
C VAL A 63 3.54 -2.11 -1.96
N THR A 64 3.44 -0.93 -1.36
CA THR A 64 4.52 -0.34 -0.57
C THR A 64 4.74 -1.10 0.74
N LEU A 65 3.66 -1.42 1.47
CA LEU A 65 3.77 -2.24 2.68
C LEU A 65 4.35 -3.62 2.38
N ARG A 66 3.92 -4.24 1.29
CA ARG A 66 4.45 -5.55 0.90
C ARG A 66 5.95 -5.46 0.61
N PHE A 67 6.37 -4.44 -0.14
CA PHE A 67 7.77 -4.16 -0.39
C PHE A 67 8.57 -4.00 0.91
N LEU A 68 8.08 -3.18 1.85
CA LEU A 68 8.75 -2.94 3.13
C LEU A 68 8.79 -4.18 4.03
N ALA A 69 7.74 -5.01 4.00
CA ALA A 69 7.62 -6.19 4.83
C ALA A 69 8.50 -7.36 4.37
N THR A 70 8.79 -7.48 3.07
CA THR A 70 9.53 -8.63 2.52
C THR A 70 10.83 -8.29 1.81
N GLY A 71 11.05 -7.03 1.43
CA GLY A 71 12.18 -6.63 0.59
C GLY A 71 12.14 -7.24 -0.82
N ASP A 72 10.95 -7.63 -1.29
CA ASP A 72 10.81 -8.28 -2.59
C ASP A 72 11.16 -7.33 -3.75
N SER A 73 11.59 -7.88 -4.87
CA SER A 73 11.90 -7.10 -6.06
C SER A 73 10.63 -6.48 -6.67
N TYR A 74 10.77 -5.32 -7.30
CA TYR A 74 9.66 -4.73 -8.09
C TYR A 74 9.19 -5.64 -9.22
N SER A 75 10.05 -6.54 -9.70
CA SER A 75 9.67 -7.56 -10.69
C SER A 75 8.64 -8.54 -10.14
N SER A 76 8.86 -9.07 -8.94
CA SER A 76 7.91 -9.99 -8.30
C SER A 76 6.61 -9.27 -7.96
N LEU A 77 6.70 -8.09 -7.35
CA LEU A 77 5.54 -7.27 -7.00
C LEU A 77 4.71 -6.86 -8.23
N SER A 78 5.34 -6.71 -9.40
CA SER A 78 4.61 -6.41 -10.64
C SER A 78 3.63 -7.49 -11.04
N TYR A 79 3.95 -8.76 -10.76
CA TYR A 79 3.04 -9.88 -10.99
C TYR A 79 1.94 -9.92 -9.93
N THR A 80 2.29 -9.72 -8.65
CA THR A 80 1.33 -9.77 -7.53
C THR A 80 0.27 -8.67 -7.62
N PHE A 81 0.69 -7.43 -7.87
CA PHE A 81 -0.21 -6.26 -7.90
C PHE A 81 -0.66 -5.88 -9.31
N LYS A 82 -0.21 -6.59 -10.34
CA LYS A 82 -0.51 -6.29 -11.76
C LYS A 82 -0.15 -4.84 -12.16
N MET A 83 0.91 -4.30 -11.57
CA MET A 83 1.44 -2.95 -11.84
C MET A 83 2.81 -3.03 -12.51
N SER A 84 3.12 -2.14 -13.46
CA SER A 84 4.46 -2.15 -14.06
C SER A 84 5.54 -1.82 -13.03
N LYS A 85 6.74 -2.38 -13.18
CA LYS A 85 7.88 -2.13 -12.28
C LYS A 85 8.20 -0.64 -12.16
N GLN A 86 8.08 0.09 -13.27
CA GLN A 86 8.26 1.54 -13.35
C GLN A 86 7.21 2.29 -12.52
N THR A 87 5.97 1.79 -12.51
CA THR A 87 4.90 2.39 -11.71
C THR A 87 5.14 2.13 -10.22
N ILE A 88 5.52 0.91 -9.86
CA ILE A 88 5.87 0.54 -8.48
C ILE A 88 7.05 1.38 -7.98
N SER A 89 8.09 1.57 -8.79
CA SER A 89 9.27 2.37 -8.39
C SER A 89 8.94 3.84 -8.13
N LEU A 90 7.85 4.36 -8.67
CA LEU A 90 7.35 5.70 -8.37
C LEU A 90 6.43 5.70 -7.14
N ILE A 91 5.58 4.68 -7.00
CA ILE A 91 4.63 4.56 -5.88
C ILE A 91 5.35 4.41 -4.54
N VAL A 92 6.32 3.50 -4.45
CA VAL A 92 6.99 3.17 -3.19
C VAL A 92 7.57 4.41 -2.49
N PRO A 93 8.42 5.24 -3.13
CA PRO A 93 8.94 6.43 -2.48
C PRO A 93 7.84 7.47 -2.16
N ASP A 94 6.88 7.71 -3.07
CA ASP A 94 5.75 8.63 -2.83
C ASP A 94 5.00 8.26 -1.53
N VAL A 95 4.72 6.97 -1.36
CA VAL A 95 3.98 6.46 -0.20
C VAL A 95 4.85 6.47 1.06
N CYS A 96 6.14 6.13 0.98
CA CYS A 96 7.06 6.23 2.12
C CYS A 96 7.13 7.65 2.68
N VAL A 97 7.20 8.67 1.81
CA VAL A 97 7.17 10.08 2.22
C VAL A 97 5.86 10.42 2.92
N ALA A 98 4.73 9.98 2.38
CA ALA A 98 3.42 10.22 2.99
C ALA A 98 3.29 9.54 4.37
N ILE A 99 3.80 8.31 4.53
CA ILE A 99 3.83 7.60 5.81
C ILE A 99 4.68 8.37 6.83
N CYS A 100 5.91 8.76 6.47
CA CYS A 100 6.79 9.52 7.35
C CYS A 100 6.18 10.87 7.75
N SER A 101 5.48 11.53 6.84
CA SER A 101 4.77 12.78 7.10
C SER A 101 3.59 12.57 8.06
N ALA A 102 2.74 11.58 7.81
CA ALA A 102 1.54 11.31 8.60
C ALA A 102 1.86 10.79 10.02
N LEU A 103 2.93 10.00 10.17
CA LEU A 103 3.29 9.40 11.46
C LEU A 103 4.32 10.22 12.26
N LYS A 104 4.75 11.38 11.75
CA LYS A 104 5.79 12.22 12.36
C LYS A 104 5.50 12.58 13.83
N GLU A 105 4.23 12.78 14.18
CA GLU A 105 3.81 13.14 15.54
C GLU A 105 3.68 11.93 16.48
N GLY A 106 3.46 10.73 15.93
CA GLY A 106 3.25 9.49 16.69
C GLY A 106 4.51 8.64 16.88
N VAL A 107 5.53 8.82 16.04
CA VAL A 107 6.78 8.06 16.11
C VAL A 107 7.74 8.71 17.11
N LYS A 108 7.71 8.24 18.36
CA LYS A 108 8.80 8.48 19.32
C LYS A 108 9.99 7.60 18.94
N VAL A 109 10.83 8.07 18.02
CA VAL A 109 12.16 7.47 17.86
C VAL A 109 12.91 7.76 19.16
N ARG A 110 13.38 6.73 19.87
CA ARG A 110 14.30 6.95 21.01
C ARG A 110 15.50 7.72 20.43
N GLU A 111 15.77 8.91 20.96
CA GLU A 111 16.80 9.88 20.51
C GLU A 111 18.25 9.36 20.64
N ILE A 112 18.48 8.05 20.65
CA ILE A 112 19.78 7.44 20.89
C ILE A 112 20.71 7.56 19.67
N LEU A 113 20.20 7.88 18.47
CA LEU A 113 21.02 7.90 17.24
C LEU A 113 21.36 9.29 16.66
N ILE A 114 20.88 10.38 17.25
CA ILE A 114 21.21 11.75 16.78
C ILE A 114 22.41 12.39 17.51
N MET A 115 23.08 11.66 18.40
CA MET A 115 24.32 12.12 19.07
C MET A 115 25.61 11.58 18.41
N TYR A 116 25.50 10.82 17.32
CA TYR A 116 26.65 10.31 16.55
C TYR A 116 26.42 10.51 15.05
N ASN A 117 26.60 11.75 14.58
CA ASN A 117 27.22 12.13 13.30
C ASN A 117 27.16 13.66 13.15
#